data_AF-A0A7W1AQ00-F1
#
_entry.id   AF-A0A7W1AQ00-F1
#
_cell.length_a   1.000
_cell.length_b   1.000
_cell.length_c   1.000
_cell.angle_alpha   90.00
_cell.angle_beta   90.00
_cell.angle_gamma   90.00
#
_symmetry.space_group_name_H-M   'P 1'
#
loop_
_entity.id
_entity.type
_entity.pdbx_description
1 polymer ?
#
loop_
_entity_poly.entity_id
_entity_poly.type
_entity_poly.pdbx_seq_one_letter_code
_entity_poly.pdbx_strand_id
1 'polypeptide(L)'
;VPAGADMYLLIRVLHDWNDEDCLRILRACRAAMGPDAVLLLGEQILQPDPARGRATGYLIDMQMMAMFGHARERSEAEFHGLFALSGFELRRVVPTASPVSIIEALPVHATG
;
A
#
# COMPACT_ATOMS: atom_id res chain seq x y z
N VAL A 1 10.94 0.89 13.10
CA VAL A 1 9.73 0.06 13.28
C VAL A 1 10.03 -0.95 14.39
N PRO A 2 9.23 -1.03 15.48
CA PRO A 2 9.42 -2.04 16.53
C PRO A 2 9.24 -3.45 15.99
N ALA A 3 10.03 -4.42 16.48
CA ALA A 3 10.03 -5.80 16.00
C ALA A 3 9.08 -6.71 16.81
N GLY A 4 8.72 -7.86 16.22
CA GLY A 4 8.03 -8.96 16.91
C GLY A 4 6.51 -8.84 17.03
N ALA A 5 5.88 -7.91 16.30
CA ALA A 5 4.42 -7.87 16.19
C ALA A 5 3.90 -8.90 15.19
N ASP A 6 2.70 -9.44 15.46
CA ASP A 6 1.99 -10.33 14.55
C ASP A 6 1.38 -9.58 13.35
N MET A 7 1.14 -8.27 13.50
CA MET A 7 0.53 -7.44 12.48
C MET A 7 1.15 -6.04 12.43
N TYR A 8 1.35 -5.54 11.21
CA TYR A 8 1.79 -4.18 10.93
C TYR A 8 0.72 -3.49 10.10
N LEU A 9 0.27 -2.31 10.53
CA LEU A 9 -0.84 -1.60 9.93
C LEU A 9 -0.39 -0.20 9.51
N LEU A 10 -0.57 0.12 8.23
CA LEU A 10 -0.34 1.44 7.65
C LEU A 10 -1.64 1.91 7.00
N ILE A 11 -2.25 2.97 7.52
CA ILE A 11 -3.49 3.53 6.96
C ILE A 11 -3.19 4.94 6.49
N ARG A 12 -3.44 5.22 5.20
CA ARG A 12 -3.18 6.54 4.60
C ARG A 12 -1.76 7.00 4.88
N VAL A 13 -0.79 6.11 4.58
CA VAL A 13 0.64 6.40 4.77
C VAL A 13 1.31 6.42 3.42
N LEU A 14 1.16 5.38 2.61
CA LEU A 14 1.93 5.24 1.37
C LEU A 14 1.50 6.24 0.30
N HIS A 15 0.26 6.72 0.35
CA HIS A 15 -0.22 7.74 -0.57
C HIS A 15 0.49 9.10 -0.43
N ASP A 16 1.14 9.38 0.70
CA ASP A 16 1.90 10.61 0.92
C ASP A 16 3.29 10.57 0.25
N TRP A 17 3.77 9.38 -0.11
CA TRP A 17 5.16 9.16 -0.52
C TRP A 17 5.27 8.77 -1.99
N ASN A 18 6.41 9.09 -2.61
CA ASN A 18 6.79 8.52 -3.90
C ASN A 18 7.10 7.01 -3.77
N ASP A 19 7.32 6.34 -4.89
CA ASP A 19 7.54 4.89 -4.91
C ASP A 19 8.85 4.48 -4.21
N GLU A 20 9.90 5.29 -4.27
CA GLU A 20 11.18 5.01 -3.60
C GLU A 20 11.03 5.02 -2.07
N ASP A 21 10.32 6.02 -1.56
CA ASP A 21 10.03 6.16 -0.13
C ASP A 21 9.03 5.11 0.36
N CYS A 22 8.03 4.75 -0.47
CA CYS A 22 7.17 3.61 -0.19
C CYS A 22 7.99 2.32 -0.02
N LEU A 23 8.96 2.06 -0.91
CA LEU A 23 9.84 0.90 -0.78
C LEU A 23 10.70 0.96 0.49
N ARG A 24 11.19 2.13 0.89
CA ARG A 24 11.92 2.29 2.16
C ARG A 24 11.05 1.93 3.36
N ILE A 25 9.81 2.44 3.40
CA ILE A 25 8.84 2.16 4.48
C ILE A 25 8.50 0.67 4.53
N LEU A 26 8.13 0.09 3.38
CA LEU A 26 7.77 -1.33 3.28
C LEU A 26 8.93 -2.23 3.71
N ARG A 27 10.17 -1.94 3.26
CA ARG A 27 11.36 -2.70 3.68
C ARG A 27 11.65 -2.57 5.17
N ALA A 28 11.41 -1.40 5.77
CA ALA A 28 11.56 -1.22 7.21
C ALA A 28 10.51 -2.04 8.00
N CYS A 29 9.27 -2.14 7.50
CA CYS A 29 8.27 -3.07 8.04
C CYS A 29 8.73 -4.53 7.87
N ARG A 30 9.18 -4.91 6.66
CA ARG A 30 9.64 -6.27 6.35
C ARG A 30 10.74 -6.76 7.28
N ALA A 31 11.69 -5.90 7.60
CA ALA A 31 12.82 -6.21 8.49
C ALA A 31 12.40 -6.41 9.95
N ALA A 32 11.30 -5.80 10.39
CA ALA A 32 10.77 -5.93 11.75
C ALA A 32 9.80 -7.13 11.91
N MET A 33 9.27 -7.63 10.79
CA MET A 33 8.26 -8.68 10.73
C MET A 33 8.84 -10.10 10.88
N GLY A 34 8.18 -10.92 11.69
CA GLY A 34 8.36 -12.37 11.69
C GLY A 34 7.79 -13.02 10.41
N PRO A 35 8.10 -14.31 10.17
CA PRO A 35 7.65 -15.03 8.97
C PRO A 35 6.12 -15.14 8.85
N ASP A 36 5.42 -15.26 9.98
CA ASP A 36 3.96 -15.43 10.03
C ASP A 36 3.20 -14.10 10.23
N ALA A 37 3.91 -12.99 10.30
CA ALA A 37 3.30 -11.68 10.51
C ALA A 37 2.57 -11.20 9.24
N VAL A 38 1.56 -10.34 9.41
CA VAL A 38 0.76 -9.80 8.30
C VAL A 38 0.95 -8.30 8.18
N LEU A 39 1.13 -7.82 6.94
CA LEU A 39 1.09 -6.40 6.62
C LEU A 39 -0.30 -6.04 6.10
N LEU A 40 -0.92 -5.04 6.71
CA LEU A 40 -2.18 -4.45 6.25
C LEU A 40 -1.96 -3.00 5.82
N LEU A 41 -2.34 -2.70 4.59
CA LEU A 41 -2.47 -1.31 4.13
C LEU A 41 -3.94 -0.91 4.09
N GLY A 42 -4.26 0.27 4.61
CA GLY A 42 -5.53 0.94 4.38
C GLY A 42 -5.32 2.09 3.41
N GLU A 43 -5.54 1.86 2.11
CA GLU A 43 -5.34 2.85 1.05
C GLU A 43 -6.54 2.93 0.10
N GLN A 44 -6.69 4.08 -0.57
CA GLN A 44 -7.64 4.18 -1.67
C GLN A 44 -6.99 3.61 -2.93
N ILE A 45 -7.69 2.68 -3.59
CA ILE A 45 -7.20 2.05 -4.81
C ILE A 45 -7.88 2.69 -6.02
N LEU A 46 -7.07 3.26 -6.92
CA LEU A 46 -7.58 3.79 -8.18
C LEU A 46 -7.81 2.67 -9.19
N GLN A 47 -8.92 2.76 -9.91
CA GLN A 47 -9.16 1.93 -11.08
C GLN A 47 -8.29 2.46 -12.24
N PRO A 48 -7.66 1.59 -13.04
CA PRO A 48 -6.94 2.01 -14.24
C PRO A 48 -7.82 2.79 -15.22
N ASP A 49 -9.11 2.44 -15.28
CA ASP A 49 -10.14 3.16 -16.03
C ASP A 49 -10.94 4.07 -15.06
N PRO A 50 -10.79 5.41 -15.13
CA PRO A 50 -11.52 6.33 -14.27
C PRO A 50 -13.03 6.23 -14.35
N ALA A 51 -13.59 5.75 -15.47
CA ALA A 51 -15.02 5.55 -15.62
C ALA A 51 -15.57 4.43 -14.71
N ARG A 52 -14.70 3.54 -14.23
CA ARG A 52 -15.04 2.45 -13.31
C ARG A 52 -14.74 2.79 -11.85
N GLY A 53 -14.04 3.91 -11.61
CA GLY A 53 -13.69 4.37 -10.26
C GLY A 53 -14.66 5.41 -9.71
N ARG A 54 -14.44 5.82 -8.46
CA ARG A 54 -15.17 6.95 -7.87
C ARG A 54 -14.51 8.24 -8.35
N ALA A 55 -15.27 9.09 -9.07
CA ALA A 55 -14.77 10.36 -9.60
C ALA A 55 -14.07 11.24 -8.55
N THR A 56 -14.59 11.25 -7.32
CA THR A 56 -14.00 11.96 -6.18
C THR A 56 -12.59 11.49 -5.84
N GLY A 57 -12.28 10.21 -6.06
CA GLY A 57 -10.96 9.65 -5.79
C GLY A 57 -9.87 10.26 -6.68
N TYR A 58 -10.16 10.45 -7.96
CA TYR A 58 -9.24 11.09 -8.91
C TYR A 58 -9.09 12.59 -8.69
N LEU A 59 -10.16 13.27 -8.25
CA LEU A 59 -10.09 14.69 -7.86
C LEU A 59 -9.20 14.88 -6.63
N ILE A 60 -9.33 14.00 -5.63
CA ILE A 60 -8.47 14.00 -4.45
C ILE A 60 -7.02 13.72 -4.83
N ASP A 61 -6.77 12.73 -5.69
CA ASP A 61 -5.41 12.41 -6.16
C ASP A 61 -4.74 13.62 -6.83
N MET A 62 -5.43 14.28 -7.78
CA MET A 62 -4.94 15.51 -8.39
C MET A 62 -4.73 16.64 -7.38
N GLN A 63 -5.63 16.79 -6.41
CA GLN A 63 -5.50 17.79 -5.35
C GLN A 63 -4.29 17.51 -4.45
N MET A 64 -4.06 16.25 -4.07
CA MET A 64 -2.90 15.82 -3.26
C MET A 64 -1.60 16.07 -4.02
N MET A 65 -1.54 15.71 -5.30
CA MET A 65 -0.40 16.00 -6.16
C MET A 65 -0.12 17.50 -6.25
N ALA A 66 -1.16 18.33 -6.43
CA ALA A 66 -0.98 19.78 -6.50
C ALA A 66 -0.49 20.41 -5.19
N MET A 67 -0.90 19.87 -4.03
CA MET A 67 -0.51 20.42 -2.72
C MET A 67 0.81 19.87 -2.18
N PHE A 68 1.10 18.59 -2.42
CA PHE A 68 2.22 17.87 -1.80
C PHE A 68 3.27 17.39 -2.82
N GLY A 69 3.01 17.57 -4.12
CA GLY A 69 3.94 17.29 -5.22
C GLY A 69 4.06 15.79 -5.54
N HIS A 70 4.50 14.99 -4.58
CA HIS A 70 4.82 13.56 -4.76
C HIS A 70 3.76 12.62 -4.19
N ALA A 71 2.74 13.15 -3.52
CA ALA A 71 1.61 12.36 -3.05
C ALA A 71 0.81 11.84 -4.24
N ARG A 72 0.48 10.54 -4.20
CA ARG A 72 -0.32 9.88 -5.23
C ARG A 72 -1.06 8.67 -4.69
N GLU A 73 -2.31 8.54 -5.09
CA GLU A 73 -3.05 7.30 -4.98
C GLU A 73 -2.54 6.30 -6.03
N ARG A 74 -2.74 5.00 -5.79
CA ARG A 74 -2.20 3.93 -6.63
C ARG A 74 -3.25 2.91 -7.00
N SER A 75 -3.06 2.27 -8.14
CA SER A 75 -3.82 1.10 -8.55
C SER A 75 -3.34 -0.16 -7.82
N GLU A 76 -4.16 -1.21 -7.85
CA GLU A 76 -3.78 -2.51 -7.27
C GLU A 76 -2.52 -3.08 -7.92
N ALA A 77 -2.35 -2.89 -9.23
CA ALA A 77 -1.16 -3.34 -9.96
C ALA A 77 0.12 -2.61 -9.50
N GLU A 78 0.03 -1.33 -9.17
CA GLU A 78 1.16 -0.57 -8.62
C GLU A 78 1.50 -1.02 -7.20
N PHE A 79 0.50 -1.29 -6.35
CA PHE A 79 0.75 -1.89 -5.03
C PHE A 79 1.39 -3.27 -5.15
N HIS A 80 0.94 -4.10 -6.09
CA HIS A 80 1.55 -5.39 -6.37
C HIS A 80 3.03 -5.25 -6.73
N GLY A 81 3.38 -4.26 -7.58
CA GLY A 81 4.77 -3.95 -7.90
C GLY A 81 5.60 -3.52 -6.69
N LEU A 82 5.07 -2.63 -5.84
CA LEU A 82 5.73 -2.20 -4.61
C LEU A 82 5.99 -3.35 -3.65
N PHE A 83 5.00 -4.24 -3.47
CA PHE A 83 5.14 -5.41 -2.61
C PHE A 83 6.21 -6.38 -3.12
N ALA A 84 6.18 -6.71 -4.41
CA ALA A 84 7.18 -7.59 -5.01
C ALA A 84 8.61 -7.07 -4.81
N LEU A 85 8.82 -5.75 -4.94
CA LEU A 85 10.12 -5.09 -4.77
C LEU A 85 10.55 -4.87 -3.30
N SER A 86 9.65 -5.11 -2.35
CA SER A 86 9.88 -4.91 -0.91
C SER A 86 9.79 -6.21 -0.09
N GLY A 87 9.67 -7.36 -0.76
CA GLY A 87 9.69 -8.67 -0.12
C GLY A 87 8.34 -9.10 0.45
N PHE A 88 7.26 -8.66 -0.20
CA PHE A 88 5.88 -9.03 0.13
C PHE A 88 5.14 -9.62 -1.08
N GLU A 89 4.16 -10.46 -0.79
CA GLU A 89 3.18 -10.97 -1.73
C GLU A 89 1.81 -10.39 -1.38
N LEU A 90 1.14 -9.78 -2.36
CA LEU A 90 -0.25 -9.31 -2.17
C LEU A 90 -1.17 -10.52 -2.11
N ARG A 91 -1.85 -10.72 -0.98
CA ARG A 91 -2.75 -11.85 -0.78
C ARG A 91 -4.17 -11.57 -1.23
N ARG A 92 -4.71 -10.40 -0.85
CA ARG A 92 -6.06 -9.97 -1.22
C ARG A 92 -6.27 -8.49 -1.00
N VAL A 93 -7.24 -7.94 -1.71
CA VAL A 93 -7.83 -6.62 -1.48
C VAL A 93 -9.25 -6.80 -0.97
N VAL A 94 -9.57 -6.16 0.16
CA VAL A 94 -10.89 -6.20 0.79
C VAL A 94 -11.52 -4.81 0.71
N PRO A 95 -12.64 -4.63 -0.02
CA PRO A 95 -13.34 -3.37 -0.05
C PRO A 95 -13.99 -3.08 1.31
N THR A 96 -14.08 -1.80 1.67
CA THR A 96 -14.82 -1.34 2.87
C THR A 96 -16.02 -0.48 2.46
N ALA A 97 -16.84 -0.09 3.43
CA ALA A 97 -17.91 0.89 3.21
C ALA A 97 -17.38 2.31 2.90
N SER A 98 -16.07 2.55 3.04
CA SER A 98 -15.42 3.83 2.79
C SER A 98 -14.70 3.86 1.42
N PRO A 99 -14.08 4.99 1.03
CA PRO A 99 -13.15 5.05 -0.10
C PRO A 99 -11.91 4.15 0.04
N VAL A 100 -11.55 3.76 1.25
CA VAL A 100 -10.37 2.96 1.57
C VAL A 100 -10.66 1.46 1.42
N SER A 101 -9.71 0.72 0.86
CA SER A 101 -9.68 -0.74 0.86
C SER A 101 -8.59 -1.23 1.81
N ILE A 102 -8.76 -2.43 2.36
CA ILE A 102 -7.69 -3.11 3.11
C ILE A 102 -6.94 -4.02 2.15
N ILE A 103 -5.65 -3.77 1.98
CA ILE A 103 -4.74 -4.60 1.18
C ILE A 103 -3.93 -5.45 2.15
N GLU A 104 -4.12 -6.77 2.08
CA GLU A 104 -3.38 -7.72 2.89
C GLU A 104 -2.19 -8.26 2.11
N ALA A 105 -1.00 -8.16 2.70
CA ALA A 105 0.23 -8.68 2.13
C ALA A 105 1.00 -9.54 3.14
N LEU A 106 1.60 -10.62 2.63
CA LEU A 106 2.40 -11.57 3.42
C LEU A 106 3.90 -11.39 3.13
N PRO A 107 4.78 -11.58 4.11
CA PRO A 107 6.21 -11.58 3.87
C PRO A 107 6.61 -12.75 2.97
N VAL A 108 7.37 -12.49 1.90
CA VAL A 108 7.93 -13.56 1.06
C VAL A 108 9.09 -14.22 1.80
N HIS A 109 9.10 -15.55 1.84
CA HIS A 109 10.22 -16.32 2.35
C HIS A 109 11.33 -16.41 1.29
N ALA A 110 12.59 -16.23 1.69
CA ALA A 110 13.68 -16.66 0.85
C ALA A 110 13.63 -18.20 0.80
N THR A 111 13.31 -18.77 -0.36
CA THR A 111 13.64 -20.17 -0.63
C THR A 111 15.16 -20.28 -0.56
N GLY A 112 15.65 -21.01 0.45
CA GLY A 112 17.06 -21.34 0.61
C GLY A 112 17.60 -22.25 -0.48
#